data_AF-A0A640WC35-F1
#
_entry.id   AF-A0A640WC35-F1
#
_cell.length_a   1.000
_cell.length_b   1.000
_cell.length_c   1.000
_cell.angle_alpha   90.00
_cell.angle_beta   90.00
_cell.angle_gamma   90.00
#
_symmetry.space_group_name_H-M   'P 1'
#
loop_
_entity.id
_entity.type
_entity.pdbx_description
1 polymer ?
#
loop_
_entity_poly.entity_id
_entity_poly.type
_entity_poly.pdbx_seq_one_letter_code
_entity_poly.pdbx_strand_id
1 'polypeptide(L)'
;MVTPRSPYHRHRSWRTTRRLIAVALCGLGLVGIAGAQDDTEPTSTFSIDIERQHPPSPSPSLLDAWLTVERETSVNWSRAFVVRDSATAENRQRQQRLDAELEGLAMQARLLNAPQVGDGLDAWRKALGKLDKGRIPGRVDPTWLVAHLRRVPRLEDVDALGWCRTPDWIETWTPLGISRLAWESGMTTDTLLDRLDGEAYASADTLQLVSPQGDIKSLGIAAWNHQRAPLVPGTRVVVALPLNSVGAQWVDMALPQFLATRLPGDECITVDPANLYH
;
A
#
# COMPACT_ATOMS: atom_id res chain seq x y z
N MET A 1 14.69 -38.86 -32.28
CA MET A 1 14.89 -38.16 -33.58
C MET A 1 13.58 -37.46 -33.88
N VAL A 2 13.40 -36.14 -33.94
CA VAL A 2 14.26 -35.00 -34.26
C VAL A 2 13.77 -33.80 -33.41
N THR A 3 14.69 -33.07 -32.80
CA THR A 3 14.49 -31.76 -32.14
C THR A 3 14.43 -30.62 -33.14
N PRO A 4 13.73 -29.50 -32.83
CA PRO A 4 14.15 -28.19 -33.29
C PRO A 4 14.52 -27.22 -32.16
N ARG A 5 15.64 -26.56 -32.42
CA ARG A 5 16.39 -25.56 -31.65
C ARG A 5 15.59 -24.31 -31.26
N SER A 6 15.84 -23.84 -30.04
CA SER A 6 15.55 -22.48 -29.57
C SER A 6 16.80 -21.58 -29.74
N PRO A 7 16.67 -20.31 -30.17
CA PRO A 7 17.77 -19.36 -30.07
C PRO A 7 17.63 -18.45 -28.83
N TYR A 8 18.62 -18.59 -27.95
CA TYR A 8 19.03 -17.64 -26.93
C TYR A 8 19.21 -16.21 -27.49
N HIS A 9 18.67 -15.20 -26.80
CA HIS A 9 19.16 -13.83 -26.91
C HIS A 9 19.46 -13.21 -25.54
N ARG A 10 20.54 -12.44 -25.54
CA ARG A 10 21.44 -12.12 -24.44
C ARG A 10 20.95 -10.96 -23.57
N HIS A 11 21.27 -11.07 -22.28
CA HIS A 11 21.39 -9.95 -21.34
C HIS A 11 22.35 -8.87 -21.85
N ARG A 12 21.94 -7.59 -21.72
CA ARG A 12 22.81 -6.42 -21.92
C ARG A 12 22.76 -5.54 -20.67
N SER A 13 23.77 -5.68 -19.83
CA SER A 13 24.05 -4.84 -18.67
C SER A 13 24.57 -3.46 -19.11
N TRP A 14 23.96 -2.38 -18.61
CA TRP A 14 24.50 -1.04 -18.77
C TRP A 14 25.39 -0.68 -17.57
N ARG A 15 26.63 -0.30 -17.91
CA ARG A 15 27.71 0.04 -16.99
C ARG A 15 27.56 1.48 -16.50
N THR A 16 27.81 1.67 -15.22
CA THR A 16 27.97 2.95 -14.53
C THR A 16 29.32 3.59 -14.89
N THR A 17 29.30 4.86 -15.29
CA THR A 17 30.51 5.64 -15.58
C THR A 17 30.88 6.47 -14.35
N ARG A 18 31.94 6.06 -13.64
CA ARG A 18 32.62 6.88 -12.62
C ARG A 18 33.60 7.84 -13.32
N ARG A 19 33.49 9.14 -13.06
CA ARG A 19 34.53 10.12 -13.39
C ARG A 19 35.39 10.37 -12.16
N LEU A 20 36.70 10.14 -12.31
CA LEU A 20 37.77 10.56 -11.42
C LEU A 20 38.19 11.98 -11.83
N ILE A 21 38.38 12.88 -10.87
CA ILE A 21 39.12 14.13 -11.07
C ILE A 21 40.29 14.09 -10.08
N ALA A 22 41.49 14.06 -10.64
CA ALA A 22 42.74 14.33 -9.95
C ALA A 22 43.26 15.66 -10.48
N VAL A 23 43.70 16.56 -9.59
CA VAL A 23 44.55 17.70 -9.96
C VAL A 23 45.68 17.76 -8.95
N ALA A 24 46.89 17.84 -9.52
CA ALA A 24 48.18 17.70 -8.89
C ALA A 24 48.74 19.04 -8.38
N LEU A 25 49.69 18.89 -7.44
CA LEU A 25 50.62 19.88 -6.90
C LEU A 25 51.50 20.54 -7.96
N CYS A 26 51.85 21.81 -7.72
CA CYS A 26 53.13 22.40 -8.13
C CYS A 26 53.62 23.32 -6.99
N GLY A 27 54.88 23.14 -6.61
CA GLY A 27 55.61 23.97 -5.64
C GLY A 27 56.69 24.85 -6.29
N LEU A 28 57.60 25.32 -5.43
CA LEU A 28 58.75 26.24 -5.63
C LEU A 28 58.35 27.73 -5.51
N GLY A 29 58.89 28.57 -4.63
CA GLY A 29 60.09 28.53 -3.79
C GLY A 29 60.88 29.82 -4.03
N LEU A 30 61.10 30.67 -3.02
CA LEU A 30 62.10 31.75 -3.01
C LEU A 30 62.41 32.22 -1.58
N VAL A 31 63.70 32.41 -1.31
CA VAL A 31 64.35 32.80 -0.05
C VAL A 31 64.41 34.34 0.07
N GLY A 32 64.24 34.89 1.27
CA GLY A 32 64.43 36.33 1.54
C GLY A 32 64.45 36.69 3.03
N ILE A 33 65.67 36.84 3.55
CA ILE A 33 66.22 37.44 4.79
C ILE A 33 65.35 38.44 5.62
N ALA A 34 65.32 38.14 6.92
CA ALA A 34 65.30 38.97 8.14
C ALA A 34 64.84 40.45 8.10
N GLY A 35 63.79 40.72 8.87
CA GLY A 35 63.49 41.99 9.52
C GLY A 35 62.63 41.70 10.75
N ALA A 36 63.15 42.04 11.94
CA ALA A 36 62.44 41.89 13.21
C ALA A 36 61.17 42.75 13.21
N GLN A 37 60.02 42.16 13.52
CA GLN A 37 58.79 42.94 13.75
C GLN A 37 57.94 42.26 14.82
N ASP A 38 58.11 42.78 16.03
CA ASP A 38 57.17 42.92 17.14
C ASP A 38 56.09 41.84 17.30
N ASP A 39 56.37 40.90 18.22
CA ASP A 39 55.39 39.99 18.81
C ASP A 39 54.43 40.75 19.73
N THR A 40 53.42 41.42 19.16
CA THR A 40 52.23 41.83 19.91
C THR A 40 51.02 41.90 18.99
N GLU A 41 50.27 40.80 18.90
CA GLU A 41 48.81 40.85 18.95
C GLU A 41 48.23 39.44 19.09
N PRO A 42 47.43 39.17 20.14
CA PRO A 42 46.76 37.89 20.30
C PRO A 42 45.61 37.78 19.29
N THR A 43 45.60 36.66 18.57
CA THR A 43 44.41 35.91 18.17
C THR A 43 43.29 36.73 17.53
N SER A 44 43.23 36.74 16.19
CA SER A 44 41.96 37.00 15.47
C SER A 44 40.89 36.08 16.04
N THR A 45 40.08 36.65 16.91
CA THR A 45 38.88 36.00 17.42
C THR A 45 37.88 36.14 16.29
N PHE A 46 37.77 35.10 15.46
CA PHE A 46 36.62 34.96 14.59
C PHE A 46 35.41 34.71 15.49
N SER A 47 34.70 35.77 15.85
CA SER A 47 33.36 35.67 16.39
C SER A 47 32.47 35.17 15.26
N ILE A 48 32.21 33.86 15.24
CA ILE A 48 31.04 33.34 14.55
C ILE A 48 29.87 33.89 15.37
N ASP A 49 29.23 34.94 14.87
CA ASP A 49 27.85 35.21 15.26
C ASP A 49 27.05 33.98 14.82
N ILE A 50 26.92 33.01 15.74
CA ILE A 50 25.77 32.12 15.75
C ILE A 50 24.64 33.02 16.21
N GLU A 51 24.23 33.92 15.30
CA GLU A 51 22.88 34.42 15.28
C GLU A 51 22.05 33.16 15.41
N ARG A 52 21.44 32.98 16.58
CA ARG A 52 20.62 31.81 16.87
C ARG A 52 19.41 31.91 15.95
N GLN A 53 19.60 31.62 14.67
CA GLN A 53 18.56 31.10 13.81
C GLN A 53 18.21 29.77 14.46
N HIS A 54 17.28 29.86 15.40
CA HIS A 54 16.57 28.68 15.87
C HIS A 54 16.04 28.10 14.56
N PRO A 55 16.46 26.87 14.16
CA PRO A 55 15.86 26.27 13.00
C PRO A 55 14.35 26.36 13.21
N PRO A 56 13.56 26.76 12.20
CA PRO A 56 12.12 26.82 12.34
C PRO A 56 11.67 25.51 12.98
N SER A 57 10.86 25.59 14.05
CA SER A 57 10.38 24.41 14.76
C SER A 57 9.93 23.40 13.72
N PRO A 58 10.45 22.16 13.74
CA PRO A 58 10.16 21.20 12.69
C PRO A 58 8.64 21.06 12.60
N SER A 59 8.09 21.19 11.39
CA SER A 59 6.67 20.95 11.17
C SER A 59 6.32 19.56 11.72
N PRO A 60 5.19 19.43 12.45
CA PRO A 60 4.84 18.17 13.08
C PRO A 60 4.79 17.05 12.04
N SER A 61 5.36 15.91 12.39
CA SER A 61 5.33 14.72 11.54
C SER A 61 4.04 13.92 11.74
N LEU A 62 3.77 12.95 10.84
CA LEU A 62 2.68 11.99 11.05
C LEU A 62 2.87 11.18 12.33
N LEU A 63 4.12 10.90 12.73
CA LEU A 63 4.40 10.22 14.00
C LEU A 63 3.98 11.10 15.18
N ASP A 64 4.31 12.40 15.15
CA ASP A 64 3.91 13.34 16.20
C ASP A 64 2.38 13.43 16.31
N ALA A 65 1.69 13.47 15.18
CA ALA A 65 0.22 13.49 15.14
C ALA A 65 -0.37 12.24 15.81
N TRP A 66 0.14 11.05 15.49
CA TRP A 66 -0.28 9.80 16.11
C TRP A 66 0.00 9.76 17.62
N LEU A 67 1.15 10.27 18.07
CA LEU A 67 1.50 10.34 19.48
C LEU A 67 0.65 11.36 20.25
N THR A 68 0.14 12.40 19.60
CA THR A 68 -0.85 13.31 20.20
C THR A 68 -2.19 12.60 20.37
N VAL A 69 -2.68 11.92 19.33
CA VAL A 69 -3.95 11.15 19.39
C VAL A 69 -3.91 10.06 20.46
N GLU A 70 -2.84 9.27 20.52
CA GLU A 70 -2.70 8.16 21.47
C GLU A 70 -2.69 8.63 22.94
N ARG A 71 -2.31 9.88 23.20
CA ARG A 71 -2.38 10.47 24.55
C ARG A 71 -3.80 10.75 25.01
N GLU A 72 -4.71 11.01 24.08
CA GLU A 72 -6.10 11.37 24.39
C GLU A 72 -7.05 10.16 24.31
N THR A 73 -6.74 9.19 23.45
CA THR A 73 -7.63 8.05 23.21
C THR A 73 -6.89 6.80 22.76
N SER A 74 -7.49 5.64 23.03
CA SER A 74 -6.94 4.34 22.63
C SER A 74 -7.14 4.11 21.13
N VAL A 75 -6.04 3.96 20.40
CA VAL A 75 -6.05 3.70 18.95
C VAL A 75 -6.02 2.19 18.67
N ASN A 76 -6.90 1.72 17.79
CA ASN A 76 -6.79 0.37 17.25
C ASN A 76 -5.77 0.33 16.11
N TRP A 77 -4.49 0.13 16.44
CA TRP A 77 -3.39 0.13 15.47
C TRP A 77 -3.55 -0.88 14.32
N SER A 78 -4.24 -2.00 14.55
CA SER A 78 -4.51 -3.00 13.49
C SER A 78 -5.50 -2.51 12.43
N ARG A 79 -6.21 -1.42 12.71
CA ARG A 79 -7.23 -0.76 11.88
C ARG A 79 -7.00 0.73 11.72
N ALA A 80 -5.80 1.20 12.04
CA ALA A 80 -5.44 2.58 11.81
C ALA A 80 -5.28 2.82 10.29
N PHE A 81 -5.63 4.03 9.86
CA PHE A 81 -5.56 4.44 8.47
C PHE A 81 -5.18 5.91 8.35
N VAL A 82 -4.72 6.27 7.16
CA VAL A 82 -4.39 7.63 6.75
C VAL A 82 -5.00 7.86 5.38
N VAL A 83 -5.57 9.04 5.17
CA VAL A 83 -6.24 9.47 3.93
C VAL A 83 -5.44 10.59 3.28
N ARG A 84 -5.42 10.57 1.95
CA ARG A 84 -4.85 11.62 1.11
C ARG A 84 -5.69 11.81 -0.15
N ASP A 85 -6.03 13.04 -0.47
CA ASP A 85 -6.93 13.44 -1.55
C ASP A 85 -6.39 13.07 -2.93
N SER A 86 -5.08 13.17 -3.14
CA SER A 86 -4.46 12.72 -4.39
C SER A 86 -4.65 11.21 -4.62
N ALA A 87 -4.64 10.40 -3.55
CA ALA A 87 -4.95 8.98 -3.65
C ALA A 87 -6.45 8.74 -3.91
N THR A 88 -7.33 9.63 -3.47
CA THR A 88 -8.77 9.56 -3.73
C THR A 88 -9.09 9.71 -5.22
N ALA A 89 -8.41 10.60 -5.95
CA ALA A 89 -8.61 10.78 -7.39
C ALA A 89 -8.19 9.55 -8.20
N GLU A 90 -7.00 9.00 -7.95
CA GLU A 90 -6.50 7.77 -8.60
C GLU A 90 -7.43 6.58 -8.33
N ASN A 91 -7.91 6.45 -7.09
CA ASN A 91 -8.84 5.40 -6.70
C ASN A 91 -10.18 5.52 -7.44
N ARG A 92 -10.68 6.75 -7.65
CA ARG A 92 -11.92 6.98 -8.41
C ARG A 92 -11.78 6.56 -9.86
N GLN A 93 -10.66 6.88 -10.50
CA GLN A 93 -10.39 6.43 -11.87
C GLN A 93 -10.28 4.90 -11.94
N ARG A 94 -9.59 4.26 -10.97
CA ARG A 94 -9.51 2.80 -10.89
C ARG A 94 -10.88 2.16 -10.71
N GLN A 95 -11.73 2.73 -9.86
CA GLN A 95 -13.10 2.28 -9.62
C GLN A 95 -13.95 2.35 -10.90
N GLN A 96 -13.89 3.46 -11.63
CA GLN A 96 -14.61 3.63 -12.91
C GLN A 96 -14.16 2.60 -13.94
N ARG A 97 -12.85 2.35 -14.02
CA ARG A 97 -12.33 1.32 -14.92
C ARG A 97 -12.76 -0.08 -14.49
N LEU A 98 -12.71 -0.40 -13.20
CA LEU A 98 -13.22 -1.67 -12.68
C LEU A 98 -14.70 -1.86 -13.03
N ASP A 99 -15.53 -0.84 -12.86
CA ASP A 99 -16.96 -0.92 -13.21
C ASP A 99 -17.17 -1.26 -14.69
N ALA A 100 -16.47 -0.56 -15.59
CA ALA A 100 -16.58 -0.78 -17.03
C ALA A 100 -16.11 -2.19 -17.45
N GLU A 101 -15.00 -2.67 -16.88
CA GLU A 101 -14.48 -4.01 -17.19
C GLU A 101 -15.42 -5.11 -16.66
N LEU A 102 -15.97 -4.92 -15.45
CA LEU A 102 -16.95 -5.84 -14.87
C LEU A 102 -18.25 -5.90 -15.69
N GLU A 103 -18.70 -4.78 -16.26
CA GLU A 103 -19.87 -4.76 -17.16
C GLU A 103 -19.64 -5.64 -18.39
N GLY A 104 -18.48 -5.49 -19.05
CA GLY A 104 -18.10 -6.30 -20.20
C GLY A 104 -18.00 -7.79 -19.84
N LEU A 105 -17.37 -8.12 -18.70
CA LEU A 105 -17.25 -9.49 -18.22
C LEU A 105 -18.61 -10.10 -17.83
N ALA A 106 -19.52 -9.32 -17.25
CA ALA A 106 -20.86 -9.79 -16.92
C ALA A 106 -21.64 -10.18 -18.19
N MET A 107 -21.54 -9.36 -19.25
CA MET A 107 -22.11 -9.68 -20.56
C MET A 107 -21.46 -10.92 -21.17
N GLN A 108 -20.12 -11.01 -21.13
CA GLN A 108 -19.38 -12.17 -21.62
C GLN A 108 -19.81 -13.46 -20.91
N ALA A 109 -19.94 -13.45 -19.57
CA ALA A 109 -20.37 -14.60 -18.80
C ALA A 109 -21.75 -15.11 -19.22
N ARG A 110 -22.71 -14.18 -19.45
CA ARG A 110 -24.05 -14.52 -19.94
C ARG A 110 -24.02 -15.16 -21.34
N LEU A 111 -23.18 -14.64 -22.24
CA LEU A 111 -22.98 -15.21 -23.59
C LEU A 111 -22.36 -16.61 -23.54
N LEU A 112 -21.54 -16.89 -22.53
CA LEU A 112 -20.93 -18.20 -22.28
C LEU A 112 -21.82 -19.15 -21.45
N ASN A 113 -23.12 -18.85 -21.36
CA ASN A 113 -24.10 -19.65 -20.61
C ASN A 113 -23.78 -19.78 -19.09
N ALA A 114 -23.14 -18.75 -18.52
CA ALA A 114 -22.88 -18.63 -17.08
C ALA A 114 -23.62 -17.39 -16.50
N PRO A 115 -24.97 -17.35 -16.52
CA PRO A 115 -25.73 -16.17 -16.10
C PRO A 115 -25.51 -15.80 -14.63
N GLN A 116 -25.35 -16.78 -13.75
CA GLN A 116 -25.08 -16.55 -12.32
C GLN A 116 -23.77 -15.80 -12.08
N VAL A 117 -22.74 -16.09 -12.89
CA VAL A 117 -21.47 -15.33 -12.85
C VAL A 117 -21.72 -13.90 -13.33
N GLY A 118 -22.52 -13.70 -14.38
CA GLY A 118 -22.92 -12.36 -14.83
C GLY A 118 -23.63 -11.56 -13.73
N ASP A 119 -24.53 -12.18 -12.99
CA ASP A 119 -25.26 -11.54 -11.90
C ASP A 119 -24.35 -11.26 -10.69
N GLY A 120 -23.40 -12.16 -10.40
CA GLY A 120 -22.37 -11.97 -9.39
C GLY A 120 -21.46 -10.78 -9.71
N LEU A 121 -21.05 -10.64 -10.97
CA LEU A 121 -20.26 -9.49 -11.44
C LEU A 121 -21.05 -8.18 -11.38
N ASP A 122 -22.35 -8.19 -11.65
CA ASP A 122 -23.21 -7.02 -11.42
C ASP A 122 -23.36 -6.68 -9.93
N ALA A 123 -23.33 -7.68 -9.04
CA ALA A 123 -23.26 -7.46 -7.60
C ALA A 123 -21.93 -6.81 -7.20
N TRP A 124 -20.82 -7.20 -7.82
CA TRP A 124 -19.51 -6.57 -7.62
C TRP A 124 -19.54 -5.09 -7.98
N ARG A 125 -20.09 -4.75 -9.15
CA ARG A 125 -20.26 -3.36 -9.59
C ARG A 125 -21.05 -2.51 -8.61
N LYS A 126 -22.21 -3.01 -8.17
CA LYS A 126 -23.07 -2.33 -7.18
C LYS A 126 -22.34 -2.09 -5.86
N ALA A 127 -21.52 -3.05 -5.41
CA ALA A 127 -20.74 -2.88 -4.20
C ALA A 127 -19.59 -1.90 -4.38
N LEU A 128 -18.89 -1.93 -5.52
CA LEU A 128 -17.85 -0.95 -5.84
C LEU A 128 -18.41 0.48 -5.73
N GLY A 129 -19.59 0.75 -6.28
CA GLY A 129 -20.23 2.07 -6.21
C GLY A 129 -20.53 2.57 -4.79
N LYS A 130 -20.59 1.68 -3.80
CA LYS A 130 -20.83 2.03 -2.38
C LYS A 130 -19.55 2.28 -1.59
N LEU A 131 -18.39 1.92 -2.15
CA LEU A 131 -17.09 2.05 -1.48
C LEU A 131 -16.45 3.39 -1.82
N ASP A 132 -16.93 4.48 -1.23
CA ASP A 132 -16.51 5.86 -1.51
C ASP A 132 -15.30 6.32 -0.67
N LYS A 133 -15.19 5.85 0.57
CA LYS A 133 -14.09 6.18 1.48
C LYS A 133 -12.81 5.41 1.15
N GLY A 134 -11.71 6.14 1.01
CA GLY A 134 -10.40 5.61 0.69
C GLY A 134 -9.35 5.90 1.78
N ARG A 135 -8.25 5.16 1.73
CA ARG A 135 -7.02 5.35 2.51
C ARG A 135 -5.79 5.03 1.67
N ILE A 136 -4.64 5.42 2.18
CA ILE A 136 -3.35 4.88 1.75
C ILE A 136 -3.21 3.47 2.35
N PRO A 137 -2.98 2.41 1.55
CA PRO A 137 -2.73 1.08 2.08
C PRO A 137 -1.37 1.02 2.77
N GLY A 138 -1.30 0.29 3.88
CA GLY A 138 -0.09 0.10 4.66
C GLY A 138 -0.32 0.29 6.15
N ARG A 139 0.71 -0.08 6.92
CA ARG A 139 0.77 0.15 8.36
C ARG A 139 1.09 1.61 8.65
N VAL A 140 0.44 2.14 9.69
CA VAL A 140 0.62 3.51 10.15
C VAL A 140 0.84 3.59 11.66
N ASP A 141 1.16 2.47 12.30
CA ASP A 141 1.47 2.44 13.73
C ASP A 141 2.86 3.03 14.04
N PRO A 142 3.06 3.65 15.23
CA PRO A 142 4.30 4.33 15.59
C PRO A 142 5.55 3.47 15.41
N THR A 143 5.48 2.19 15.77
CA THR A 143 6.61 1.25 15.66
C THR A 143 7.00 1.06 14.19
N TRP A 144 6.02 0.89 13.30
CA TRP A 144 6.27 0.76 11.87
C TRP A 144 6.79 2.06 11.26
N LEU A 145 6.21 3.21 11.62
CA LEU A 145 6.60 4.52 11.09
C LEU A 145 8.07 4.86 11.39
N VAL A 146 8.52 4.63 12.63
CA VAL A 146 9.92 4.84 13.03
C VAL A 146 10.89 3.95 12.24
N ALA A 147 10.49 2.71 11.94
CA ALA A 147 11.30 1.78 11.15
C ALA A 147 11.29 2.08 9.64
N HIS A 148 10.30 2.83 9.13
CA HIS A 148 10.06 3.02 7.70
C HIS A 148 9.93 4.50 7.30
N LEU A 149 10.77 5.38 7.84
CA LEU A 149 10.71 6.84 7.65
C LEU A 149 10.51 7.31 6.19
N ARG A 150 11.08 6.60 5.20
CA ARG A 150 10.92 6.94 3.77
C ARG A 150 9.54 6.67 3.19
N ARG A 151 8.73 5.87 3.87
CA ARG A 151 7.35 5.51 3.47
C ARG A 151 6.30 6.31 4.23
N VAL A 152 6.72 7.15 5.17
CA VAL A 152 5.84 8.00 5.97
C VAL A 152 5.47 9.21 5.11
N PRO A 153 4.17 9.42 4.80
CA PRO A 153 3.75 10.65 4.14
C PRO A 153 4.01 11.84 5.07
N ARG A 154 4.25 13.02 4.48
CA ARG A 154 4.35 14.25 5.25
C ARG A 154 2.98 14.58 5.83
N LEU A 155 2.95 15.20 7.01
CA LEU A 155 1.67 15.54 7.65
C LEU A 155 0.86 16.53 6.81
N GLU A 156 1.53 17.45 6.12
CA GLU A 156 0.91 18.41 5.18
C GLU A 156 0.20 17.74 3.99
N ASP A 157 0.54 16.49 3.67
CA ASP A 157 -0.09 15.69 2.61
C ASP A 157 -1.18 14.74 3.16
N VAL A 158 -1.53 14.84 4.45
CA VAL A 158 -2.52 13.98 5.11
C VAL A 158 -3.77 14.80 5.42
N ASP A 159 -4.88 14.44 4.79
CA ASP A 159 -6.16 15.13 4.99
C ASP A 159 -6.92 14.57 6.21
N ALA A 160 -6.73 13.28 6.49
CA ALA A 160 -7.35 12.64 7.65
C ALA A 160 -6.53 11.44 8.13
N LEU A 161 -6.60 11.18 9.42
CA LEU A 161 -6.11 9.94 10.02
C LEU A 161 -7.17 9.38 10.97
N GLY A 162 -7.13 8.09 11.26
CA GLY A 162 -8.17 7.50 12.08
C GLY A 162 -8.02 6.01 12.27
N TRP A 163 -8.98 5.40 12.96
CA TRP A 163 -9.03 3.96 13.14
C TRP A 163 -10.46 3.46 13.15
N CYS A 164 -10.63 2.19 12.78
CA CYS A 164 -11.94 1.54 12.82
C CYS A 164 -12.07 0.59 14.01
N ARG A 165 -13.31 0.38 14.45
CA ARG A 165 -13.64 -0.76 15.32
C ARG A 165 -13.29 -2.05 14.57
N THR A 166 -12.80 -3.04 15.30
CA THR A 166 -12.56 -4.37 14.71
C THR A 166 -13.90 -4.93 14.23
N PRO A 167 -14.07 -5.19 12.92
CA PRO A 167 -15.26 -5.85 12.41
C PRO A 167 -15.30 -7.30 12.88
N ASP A 168 -16.48 -7.90 12.86
CA ASP A 168 -16.77 -9.29 13.21
C ASP A 168 -16.97 -10.18 11.97
N TRP A 169 -16.57 -9.70 10.80
CA TRP A 169 -16.84 -10.34 9.52
C TRP A 169 -15.58 -10.59 8.69
N ILE A 170 -15.66 -11.55 7.76
CA ILE A 170 -14.80 -11.68 6.58
C ILE A 170 -15.68 -11.40 5.36
N GLU A 171 -15.18 -10.60 4.40
CA GLU A 171 -15.92 -10.30 3.18
C GLU A 171 -15.33 -11.09 2.03
N THR A 172 -16.17 -11.81 1.28
CA THR A 172 -15.75 -12.63 0.14
C THR A 172 -16.36 -12.07 -1.13
N TRP A 173 -15.50 -11.92 -2.14
CA TRP A 173 -15.84 -11.53 -3.49
C TRP A 173 -15.60 -12.76 -4.35
N THR A 174 -16.69 -13.46 -4.66
CA THR A 174 -16.69 -14.68 -5.48
C THR A 174 -17.33 -14.39 -6.83
N PRO A 175 -17.11 -15.22 -7.87
CA PRO A 175 -17.79 -15.07 -9.16
C PRO A 175 -19.32 -15.06 -9.04
N LEU A 176 -19.89 -15.64 -7.98
CA LEU A 176 -21.34 -15.67 -7.72
C LEU A 176 -21.85 -14.45 -6.93
N GLY A 177 -20.97 -13.53 -6.53
CA GLY A 177 -21.31 -12.31 -5.83
C GLY A 177 -20.49 -12.08 -4.56
N ILE A 178 -21.01 -11.21 -3.69
CA ILE A 178 -20.32 -10.80 -2.46
C ILE A 178 -21.10 -11.28 -1.25
N SER A 179 -20.39 -11.85 -0.28
CA SER A 179 -20.98 -12.21 1.00
C SER A 179 -20.07 -11.80 2.17
N ARG A 180 -20.69 -11.51 3.32
CA ARG A 180 -19.98 -11.36 4.59
C ARG A 180 -20.28 -12.56 5.47
N LEU A 181 -19.22 -13.22 5.93
CA LEU A 181 -19.29 -14.35 6.82
C LEU A 181 -18.83 -13.92 8.20
N ALA A 182 -19.48 -14.41 9.26
CA ALA A 182 -19.03 -14.16 10.62
C ALA A 182 -17.61 -14.73 10.80
N TRP A 183 -16.72 -13.89 11.34
CA TRP A 183 -15.36 -14.28 11.68
C TRP A 183 -15.35 -14.96 13.05
N GLU A 184 -14.51 -15.99 13.18
CA GLU A 184 -14.30 -16.71 14.42
C GLU A 184 -12.80 -16.85 14.71
N SER A 185 -12.45 -16.97 15.99
CA SER A 185 -11.07 -17.18 16.41
C SER A 185 -10.50 -18.45 15.79
N GLY A 186 -9.30 -18.36 15.23
CA GLY A 186 -8.64 -19.49 14.56
C GLY A 186 -9.15 -19.79 13.15
N MET A 187 -10.06 -18.97 12.60
CA MET A 187 -10.54 -19.12 11.22
C MET A 187 -9.37 -19.08 10.22
N THR A 188 -9.41 -19.99 9.25
CA THR A 188 -8.42 -20.09 8.17
C THR A 188 -9.09 -20.02 6.80
N THR A 189 -8.29 -19.95 5.74
CA THR A 189 -8.78 -20.10 4.35
C THR A 189 -9.55 -21.39 4.14
N ASP A 190 -9.18 -22.49 4.79
CA ASP A 190 -9.88 -23.77 4.65
C ASP A 190 -11.29 -23.68 5.28
N THR A 191 -11.37 -23.15 6.51
CA THR A 191 -12.64 -22.90 7.19
C THR A 191 -13.55 -21.95 6.40
N LEU A 192 -12.96 -21.01 5.67
CA LEU A 192 -13.69 -20.11 4.79
C LEU A 192 -14.28 -20.87 3.59
N LEU A 193 -13.46 -21.67 2.88
CA LEU A 193 -13.90 -22.43 1.72
C LEU A 193 -14.97 -23.46 2.07
N ASP A 194 -14.90 -24.06 3.26
CA ASP A 194 -15.93 -24.98 3.78
C ASP A 194 -17.29 -24.29 4.02
N ARG A 195 -17.31 -22.97 4.23
CA ARG A 195 -18.52 -22.17 4.46
C ARG A 195 -19.06 -21.51 3.19
N LEU A 196 -18.28 -21.50 2.11
CA LEU A 196 -18.72 -20.98 0.82
C LEU A 196 -19.47 -22.07 0.05
N ASP A 197 -20.33 -21.63 -0.87
CA ASP A 197 -20.86 -22.53 -1.89
C ASP A 197 -19.68 -23.08 -2.72
N GLY A 198 -19.62 -24.40 -2.88
CA GLY A 198 -18.57 -25.06 -3.68
C GLY A 198 -18.50 -24.51 -5.11
N GLU A 199 -19.65 -24.16 -5.70
CA GLU A 199 -19.69 -23.56 -7.04
C GLU A 199 -19.02 -22.18 -7.09
N ALA A 200 -18.94 -21.47 -5.97
CA ALA A 200 -18.35 -20.14 -5.89
C ALA A 200 -16.82 -20.14 -6.05
N TYR A 201 -16.15 -21.28 -5.97
CA TYR A 201 -14.70 -21.38 -6.14
C TYR A 201 -14.23 -22.63 -6.90
N ALA A 202 -15.13 -23.52 -7.33
CA ALA A 202 -14.79 -24.81 -7.96
C ALA A 202 -13.85 -24.69 -9.18
N SER A 203 -13.96 -23.60 -9.94
CA SER A 203 -13.18 -23.34 -11.15
C SER A 203 -11.99 -22.40 -10.94
N ALA A 204 -11.74 -21.97 -9.70
CA ALA A 204 -10.65 -21.08 -9.36
C ALA A 204 -9.43 -21.86 -8.81
N ASP A 205 -8.26 -21.63 -9.39
CA ASP A 205 -7.01 -22.20 -8.88
C ASP A 205 -6.43 -21.40 -7.71
N THR A 206 -6.81 -20.13 -7.59
CA THR A 206 -6.24 -19.19 -6.61
C THR A 206 -7.29 -18.25 -6.04
N LEU A 207 -7.00 -17.72 -4.86
CA LEU A 207 -7.66 -16.55 -4.28
C LEU A 207 -6.63 -15.52 -3.85
N GLN A 208 -7.08 -14.29 -3.59
CA GLN A 208 -6.27 -13.24 -2.98
C GLN A 208 -6.87 -12.78 -1.66
N LEU A 209 -6.03 -12.68 -0.64
CA LEU A 209 -6.37 -12.11 0.66
C LEU A 209 -5.92 -10.65 0.72
N VAL A 210 -6.84 -9.75 1.05
CA VAL A 210 -6.56 -8.35 1.34
C VAL A 210 -6.68 -8.16 2.85
N SER A 211 -5.55 -7.92 3.51
CA SER A 211 -5.52 -7.69 4.95
C SER A 211 -6.18 -6.36 5.32
N PRO A 212 -6.63 -6.18 6.57
CA PRO A 212 -7.08 -4.87 7.05
C PRO A 212 -6.02 -3.78 6.91
N GLN A 213 -4.73 -4.12 6.93
CA GLN A 213 -3.66 -3.16 6.71
C GLN A 213 -3.41 -2.86 5.22
N GLY A 214 -4.01 -3.63 4.31
CA GLY A 214 -3.91 -3.42 2.86
C GLY A 214 -2.84 -4.27 2.18
N ASP A 215 -2.27 -5.24 2.90
CA ASP A 215 -1.38 -6.24 2.30
C ASP A 215 -2.19 -7.21 1.45
N ILE A 216 -1.65 -7.59 0.29
CA ILE A 216 -2.28 -8.53 -0.63
C ILE A 216 -1.43 -9.80 -0.71
N LYS A 217 -2.07 -10.95 -0.49
CA LYS A 217 -1.43 -12.26 -0.59
C LYS A 217 -2.23 -13.17 -1.52
N SER A 218 -1.61 -13.65 -2.60
CA SER A 218 -2.19 -14.69 -3.43
C SER A 218 -1.94 -16.07 -2.82
N LEU A 219 -2.96 -16.92 -2.83
CA LEU A 219 -2.92 -18.29 -2.31
C LEU A 219 -3.52 -19.26 -3.32
N GLY A 220 -2.92 -20.44 -3.46
CA GLY A 220 -3.52 -21.54 -4.19
C GLY A 220 -4.62 -22.23 -3.39
N ILE A 221 -5.72 -22.60 -4.05
CA ILE A 221 -6.86 -23.29 -3.43
C ILE A 221 -7.26 -24.58 -4.14
N ALA A 222 -6.67 -24.87 -5.30
CA ALA A 222 -6.84 -26.14 -5.96
C ALA A 222 -6.05 -27.24 -5.24
N ALA A 223 -6.47 -28.50 -5.43
CA ALA A 223 -5.85 -29.65 -4.78
C ALA A 223 -4.34 -29.76 -4.99
N TRP A 224 -3.83 -29.26 -6.13
CA TRP A 224 -2.42 -29.33 -6.50
C TRP A 224 -1.57 -28.14 -6.02
N ASN A 225 -2.18 -27.04 -5.55
CA ASN A 225 -1.48 -25.84 -5.08
C ASN A 225 -1.97 -25.30 -3.73
N HIS A 226 -2.74 -26.11 -3.00
CA HIS A 226 -3.44 -25.68 -1.79
C HIS A 226 -2.51 -25.05 -0.75
N GLN A 227 -2.87 -23.84 -0.30
CA GLN A 227 -2.15 -23.09 0.72
C GLN A 227 -3.10 -22.62 1.81
N ARG A 228 -2.81 -23.02 3.05
CA ARG A 228 -3.53 -22.55 4.23
C ARG A 228 -2.97 -21.22 4.73
N ALA A 229 -3.85 -20.28 5.07
CA ALA A 229 -3.48 -19.07 5.79
C ALA A 229 -4.50 -18.71 6.89
N PRO A 230 -4.06 -18.12 8.01
CA PRO A 230 -4.98 -17.58 9.00
C PRO A 230 -5.72 -16.36 8.46
N LEU A 231 -6.99 -16.22 8.84
CA LEU A 231 -7.81 -15.06 8.52
C LEU A 231 -7.99 -14.19 9.77
N VAL A 232 -7.78 -12.90 9.59
CA VAL A 232 -8.07 -11.89 10.63
C VAL A 232 -9.40 -11.20 10.31
N PRO A 233 -10.12 -10.67 11.31
CA PRO A 233 -11.40 -10.01 11.04
C PRO A 233 -11.24 -8.90 9.99
N GLY A 234 -12.26 -8.60 9.20
CA GLY A 234 -12.24 -7.60 8.14
C GLY A 234 -11.27 -7.89 6.99
N THR A 235 -10.71 -9.10 6.91
CA THR A 235 -10.04 -9.55 5.68
C THR A 235 -11.07 -9.56 4.55
N ARG A 236 -10.66 -9.09 3.37
CA ARG A 236 -11.43 -9.23 2.14
C ARG A 236 -10.77 -10.30 1.27
N VAL A 237 -11.54 -11.27 0.81
CA VAL A 237 -11.07 -12.39 0.01
C VAL A 237 -11.64 -12.24 -1.40
N VAL A 238 -10.80 -12.35 -2.41
CA VAL A 238 -11.20 -12.29 -3.81
C VAL A 238 -10.86 -13.62 -4.45
N VAL A 239 -11.87 -14.36 -4.89
CA VAL A 239 -11.70 -15.60 -5.65
C VAL A 239 -11.54 -15.24 -7.12
N ALA A 240 -10.56 -15.86 -7.78
CA ALA A 240 -10.26 -15.58 -9.19
C ALA A 240 -11.48 -15.86 -10.10
N LEU A 241 -11.66 -15.03 -11.12
CA LEU A 241 -12.77 -15.17 -12.05
C LEU A 241 -12.59 -16.39 -12.96
N PRO A 242 -13.67 -17.15 -13.25
CA PRO A 242 -13.61 -18.35 -14.09
C PRO A 242 -13.73 -17.99 -15.58
N LEU A 243 -13.06 -16.89 -15.98
CA LEU A 243 -13.12 -16.34 -17.32
C LEU A 243 -11.69 -16.23 -17.86
N ASN A 244 -11.43 -16.91 -18.98
CA ASN A 244 -10.13 -16.83 -19.63
C ASN A 244 -10.09 -15.64 -20.60
N SER A 245 -10.03 -14.43 -20.06
CA SER A 245 -9.90 -13.20 -20.83
C SER A 245 -8.89 -12.24 -20.19
N VAL A 246 -8.31 -11.36 -21.00
CA VAL A 246 -7.39 -10.32 -20.50
C VAL A 246 -8.09 -9.38 -19.51
N GLY A 247 -9.39 -9.10 -19.74
CA GLY A 247 -10.20 -8.30 -18.83
C GLY A 247 -10.35 -8.98 -17.47
N ALA A 248 -10.63 -10.29 -17.43
CA ALA A 248 -10.73 -11.04 -16.19
C ALA A 248 -9.41 -11.06 -15.42
N GLN A 249 -8.29 -11.33 -16.11
CA GLN A 249 -6.96 -11.29 -15.49
C GLN A 249 -6.60 -9.90 -14.93
N TRP A 250 -7.01 -8.83 -15.64
CA TRP A 250 -6.82 -7.47 -15.16
C TRP A 250 -7.68 -7.19 -13.92
N VAL A 251 -8.95 -7.61 -13.91
CA VAL A 251 -9.85 -7.46 -12.75
C VAL A 251 -9.31 -8.23 -11.53
N ASP A 252 -8.86 -9.47 -11.70
CA ASP A 252 -8.29 -10.31 -10.64
C ASP A 252 -7.05 -9.67 -9.99
N MET A 253 -6.32 -8.84 -10.73
CA MET A 253 -5.20 -8.05 -10.21
C MET A 253 -5.64 -6.71 -9.61
N ALA A 254 -6.56 -6.00 -10.27
CA ALA A 254 -6.90 -4.61 -9.96
C ALA A 254 -7.90 -4.50 -8.79
N LEU A 255 -8.84 -5.44 -8.66
CA LEU A 255 -9.84 -5.41 -7.60
C LEU A 255 -9.20 -5.53 -6.21
N PRO A 256 -8.31 -6.50 -5.92
CA PRO A 256 -7.63 -6.58 -4.62
C PRO A 256 -6.83 -5.31 -4.29
N GLN A 257 -6.19 -4.71 -5.29
CA GLN A 257 -5.49 -3.42 -5.14
C GLN A 257 -6.43 -2.28 -4.79
N PHE A 258 -7.61 -2.23 -5.40
CA PHE A 258 -8.64 -1.25 -5.03
C PHE A 258 -9.19 -1.50 -3.62
N LEU A 259 -9.48 -2.75 -3.27
CA LEU A 259 -9.99 -3.13 -1.95
C LEU A 259 -8.98 -2.82 -0.82
N ALA A 260 -7.68 -2.92 -1.11
CA ALA A 260 -6.62 -2.54 -0.16
C ALA A 260 -6.68 -1.06 0.22
N THR A 261 -7.16 -0.19 -0.67
CA THR A 261 -7.31 1.25 -0.40
C THR A 261 -8.63 1.60 0.28
N ARG A 262 -9.51 0.64 0.57
CA ARG A 262 -10.74 0.90 1.34
C ARG A 262 -10.45 0.91 2.83
N LEU A 263 -11.35 1.52 3.60
CA LEU A 263 -11.25 1.53 5.05
C LEU A 263 -11.28 0.08 5.62
N PRO A 264 -10.57 -0.16 6.74
CA PRO A 264 -10.39 -1.50 7.32
C PRO A 264 -11.60 -2.01 8.13
N GLY A 265 -12.67 -1.21 8.21
CA GLY A 265 -13.95 -1.53 8.85
C GLY A 265 -15.02 -0.51 8.45
N ASP A 266 -16.26 -0.71 8.92
CA ASP A 266 -17.40 0.15 8.58
C ASP A 266 -17.59 1.29 9.60
N GLU A 267 -17.27 1.03 10.88
CA GLU A 267 -17.38 2.00 11.97
C GLU A 267 -16.00 2.56 12.31
N CYS A 268 -15.76 3.81 11.93
CA CYS A 268 -14.45 4.45 12.05
C CYS A 268 -14.52 5.82 12.73
N ILE A 269 -13.51 6.10 13.53
CA ILE A 269 -13.24 7.40 14.11
C ILE A 269 -12.21 8.08 13.20
N THR A 270 -12.50 9.30 12.79
CA THR A 270 -11.64 10.11 11.93
C THR A 270 -11.24 11.38 12.67
N VAL A 271 -9.97 11.72 12.56
CA VAL A 271 -9.34 12.90 13.13
C VAL A 271 -8.73 13.70 11.99
N ASP A 272 -9.05 15.00 11.96
CA ASP A 272 -8.40 15.96 11.07
C ASP A 272 -7.08 16.40 11.73
N PRO A 273 -5.91 16.15 11.11
CA PRO A 273 -4.63 16.51 11.69
C PRO A 273 -4.45 18.00 11.92
N ALA A 274 -5.17 18.86 11.18
CA ALA A 274 -5.13 20.31 11.39
C ALA A 274 -5.63 20.69 12.79
N ASN A 275 -6.56 19.92 13.36
CA ASN A 275 -7.17 20.19 14.66
C ASN A 275 -6.32 19.69 15.86
N LEU A 276 -5.19 19.03 15.63
CA LEU A 276 -4.37 18.45 16.71
C LEU A 276 -3.44 19.43 17.42
N TYR A 277 -3.20 20.61 16.84
CA TYR A 277 -2.19 21.56 17.31
C TYR A 277 -2.75 22.96 17.57
N HIS A 278 -4.06 23.06 17.82
CA HIS A 278 -4.77 24.29 18.14
C HIS A 278 -5.09 24.41 19.63
#